data_AF-Q9BY34-F1
#
_entry.id   AF-Q9BY34-F1
#
_cell.length_a   1.000
_cell.length_b   1.000
_cell.length_c   1.000
_cell.angle_alpha   90.00
_cell.angle_beta   90.00
_cell.angle_gamma   90.00
#
_symmetry.space_group_name_H-M   'P 1'
#
loop_
_entity.id
_entity.type
_entity.pdbx_description
1 polymer ?
#
loop_
_entity_poly.entity_id
_entity_poly.type
_entity_poly.pdbx_seq_one_letter_code
_entity_poly.pdbx_strand_id
1 'polypeptide(L)'
;MKPPSSIQTSEFDSSDEEPIEDEQTPIHISWLSLSRVNCSQFLGLCALPGCKFKDVRRNVQKDTEELKSCGIQDIFVFCTRGELSKYRVPNLLDLYQQCGIITHHHPIADGGTPDIASCCEIMEELTTCLKNYRKT
;
A
#
# COMPACT_ATOMS: atom_id res chain seq x y z
N MET A 1 26.04 55.24 -26.07
CA MET A 1 24.59 55.00 -25.93
C MET A 1 24.11 54.53 -27.29
N LYS A 2 23.64 53.30 -27.58
CA LYS A 2 22.91 52.25 -26.86
C LYS A 2 23.22 50.91 -27.61
N PRO A 3 23.47 49.76 -26.95
CA PRO A 3 23.66 48.50 -27.68
C PRO A 3 22.30 47.91 -28.12
N PRO A 4 22.27 47.09 -29.20
CA PRO A 4 21.04 46.49 -29.70
C PRO A 4 20.62 45.27 -28.87
N SER A 5 19.31 45.08 -28.88
CA SER A 5 18.47 44.19 -28.09
C SER A 5 18.96 42.75 -28.00
N SER A 6 19.09 42.27 -26.75
CA SER A 6 19.22 40.86 -26.42
C SER A 6 17.96 40.09 -26.83
N ILE A 7 18.22 38.92 -27.40
CA ILE A 7 17.27 37.91 -27.84
C ILE A 7 16.28 37.60 -26.71
N GLN A 8 14.98 37.67 -27.02
CA GLN A 8 13.88 37.22 -26.16
C GLN A 8 14.14 35.77 -25.74
N THR A 9 14.54 35.56 -24.48
CA THR A 9 14.32 34.29 -23.81
C THR A 9 12.84 34.20 -23.52
N SER A 10 12.14 33.37 -24.30
CA SER A 10 10.78 32.97 -24.03
C SER A 10 10.72 32.35 -22.64
N GLU A 11 10.21 33.11 -21.67
CA GLU A 11 9.79 32.62 -20.37
C GLU A 11 8.55 31.74 -20.60
N PHE A 12 8.81 30.47 -20.89
CA PHE A 12 7.80 29.43 -20.80
C PHE A 12 7.72 29.01 -19.32
N ASP A 13 7.03 29.82 -18.53
CA ASP A 13 6.59 29.44 -17.19
C ASP A 13 5.40 28.47 -17.35
N SER A 14 5.71 27.20 -17.56
CA SER A 14 4.76 26.10 -17.41
C SER A 14 5.28 25.18 -16.34
N SER A 15 4.77 25.38 -15.13
CA SER A 15 4.16 24.29 -14.38
C SER A 15 3.40 24.86 -13.18
N ASP A 16 2.24 25.47 -13.43
CA ASP A 16 1.18 25.47 -12.43
C ASP A 16 0.59 24.05 -12.40
N GLU A 17 1.35 23.11 -11.83
CA GLU A 17 0.74 21.88 -11.31
C GLU A 17 -0.01 22.29 -10.06
N GLU A 18 -1.28 22.65 -10.23
CA GLU A 18 -2.24 22.69 -9.13
C GLU A 18 -2.01 21.44 -8.25
N PRO A 19 -1.84 21.59 -6.92
CA PRO A 19 -1.66 20.46 -6.05
C PRO A 19 -2.90 19.60 -6.14
N ILE A 20 -2.83 18.53 -6.93
CA ILE A 20 -3.96 17.65 -7.13
C ILE A 20 -4.18 16.98 -5.79
N GLU A 21 -5.22 17.42 -5.07
CA GLU A 21 -5.49 16.94 -3.72
C GLU A 21 -5.56 15.40 -3.76
N ASP A 22 -4.61 14.74 -3.08
CA ASP A 22 -4.69 13.30 -2.86
C ASP A 22 -6.07 13.01 -2.24
N GLU A 23 -6.80 12.01 -2.74
CA GLU A 23 -8.11 11.66 -2.20
C GLU A 23 -7.99 11.42 -0.69
N GLN A 24 -8.70 12.23 0.10
CA GLN A 24 -8.66 12.13 1.57
C GLN A 24 -9.62 11.05 2.09
N THR A 25 -9.99 10.08 1.26
CA THR A 25 -10.94 9.04 1.65
C THR A 25 -10.22 8.01 2.54
N PRO A 26 -10.78 7.69 3.73
CA PRO A 26 -10.20 6.70 4.63
C PRO A 26 -9.97 5.37 3.93
N ILE A 27 -8.96 4.62 4.37
CA ILE A 27 -8.69 3.30 3.82
C ILE A 27 -9.84 2.36 4.17
N HIS A 28 -10.44 1.77 3.13
CA HIS A 28 -11.50 0.80 3.33
C HIS A 28 -10.91 -0.57 3.64
N ILE A 29 -11.14 -1.04 4.86
CA ILE A 29 -10.76 -2.37 5.34
C ILE A 29 -12.02 -3.21 5.53
N SER A 30 -12.13 -4.29 4.76
CA SER A 30 -13.19 -5.29 4.91
C SER A 30 -12.77 -6.30 5.97
N TRP A 31 -13.48 -6.35 7.09
CA TRP A 31 -13.17 -7.25 8.20
C TRP A 31 -13.93 -8.59 8.05
N LEU A 32 -13.17 -9.67 7.91
CA LEU A 32 -13.69 -11.03 7.83
C LEU A 32 -13.66 -11.71 9.21
N SER A 33 -14.81 -12.09 9.74
CA SER A 33 -14.89 -12.88 10.98
C SER A 33 -14.41 -14.32 10.73
N LEU A 34 -13.50 -14.79 11.58
CA LEU A 34 -12.97 -16.15 11.54
C LEU A 34 -13.74 -17.13 12.44
N SER A 35 -14.95 -16.77 12.87
CA SER A 35 -15.76 -17.60 13.77
C SER A 35 -16.06 -19.00 13.20
N ARG A 36 -16.16 -19.14 11.87
CA ARG A 36 -16.40 -20.42 11.20
C ARG A 36 -15.24 -21.42 11.35
N VAL A 37 -14.04 -20.93 11.66
CA VAL A 37 -12.85 -21.74 11.93
C VAL A 37 -12.46 -21.72 13.41
N ASN A 38 -13.45 -21.47 14.29
CA ASN A 38 -13.28 -21.42 15.74
C ASN A 38 -12.23 -20.39 16.22
N CYS A 39 -12.05 -19.30 15.47
CA CYS A 39 -11.19 -18.20 15.83
C CYS A 39 -12.03 -16.95 16.10
N SER A 40 -11.88 -16.33 17.27
CA SER A 40 -12.65 -15.14 17.68
C SER A 40 -12.13 -13.83 17.07
N GLN A 41 -11.15 -13.91 16.17
CA GLN A 41 -10.50 -12.76 15.56
C GLN A 41 -11.10 -12.43 14.19
N PHE A 42 -10.71 -11.27 13.69
CA PHE A 42 -11.07 -10.76 12.38
C PHE A 42 -9.80 -10.63 11.55
N LEU A 43 -9.92 -10.89 10.25
CA LEU A 43 -8.88 -10.63 9.27
C LEU A 43 -9.27 -9.42 8.42
N GLY A 44 -8.38 -8.45 8.30
CA GLY A 44 -8.57 -7.27 7.45
C GLY A 44 -8.21 -7.56 6.00
N LEU A 45 -9.03 -7.10 5.07
CA LEU A 45 -8.74 -7.09 3.64
C LEU A 45 -8.87 -5.66 3.11
N CYS A 46 -7.82 -5.14 2.49
CA CYS A 46 -7.82 -3.82 1.89
C CYS A 46 -7.18 -3.82 0.50
N ALA A 47 -7.50 -2.81 -0.29
CA ALA A 47 -6.77 -2.52 -1.51
C ALA A 47 -5.36 -1.99 -1.19
N LEU A 48 -4.47 -1.96 -2.19
CA LEU A 48 -3.08 -1.55 -2.01
C LEU A 48 -2.97 -0.12 -1.43
N PRO A 49 -2.40 0.04 -0.22
CA PRO A 49 -2.24 1.34 0.41
C PRO A 49 -1.31 2.26 -0.38
N GLY A 50 -1.69 3.52 -0.52
CA GLY A 50 -0.97 4.53 -1.29
C GLY A 50 -1.01 4.34 -2.80
N CYS A 51 -1.83 3.42 -3.31
CA CYS A 51 -1.95 3.16 -4.75
C CYS A 51 -2.28 4.44 -5.52
N LYS A 52 -1.48 4.72 -6.55
CA LYS A 52 -1.75 5.76 -7.55
C LYS A 52 -1.86 5.12 -8.93
N PHE A 53 -3.07 4.77 -9.34
CA PHE A 53 -3.34 4.10 -10.62
C PHE A 53 -4.73 4.45 -11.16
N LYS A 54 -4.77 4.89 -12.43
CA LYS A 54 -6.01 5.37 -13.10
C LYS A 54 -6.73 6.41 -12.22
N ASP A 55 -7.95 6.11 -11.80
CA ASP A 55 -8.82 6.98 -11.02
C ASP A 55 -8.56 6.88 -9.51
N VAL A 56 -7.71 5.95 -9.06
CA VAL A 56 -7.33 5.79 -7.65
C VAL A 56 -6.10 6.64 -7.36
N ARG A 57 -6.21 7.55 -6.38
CA ARG A 57 -5.11 8.42 -5.94
C ARG A 57 -5.03 8.49 -4.42
N ARG A 58 -4.42 7.47 -3.82
CA ARG A 58 -4.24 7.38 -2.36
C ARG A 58 -2.88 7.89 -1.92
N ASN A 59 -2.79 8.31 -0.66
CA ASN A 59 -1.55 8.75 -0.04
C ASN A 59 -0.98 7.65 0.87
N VAL A 60 0.23 7.17 0.57
CA VAL A 60 0.84 6.03 1.29
C VAL A 60 1.10 6.33 2.76
N GLN A 61 1.45 7.57 3.10
CA GLN A 61 1.71 7.99 4.47
C GLN A 61 0.42 8.00 5.29
N LYS A 62 -0.65 8.62 4.77
CA LYS A 62 -1.97 8.65 5.43
C LYS A 62 -2.51 7.24 5.62
N ASP A 63 -2.50 6.42 4.57
CA ASP A 63 -3.02 5.06 4.66
C ASP A 63 -2.27 4.22 5.69
N THR A 64 -0.94 4.37 5.77
CA THR A 64 -0.15 3.64 6.76
C THR A 64 -0.41 4.12 8.18
N GLU A 65 -0.58 5.43 8.37
CA GLU A 65 -0.96 5.99 9.67
C GLU A 65 -2.35 5.50 10.10
N GLU A 66 -3.29 5.41 9.17
CA GLU A 66 -4.62 4.83 9.42
C GLU A 66 -4.54 3.34 9.79
N LEU A 67 -3.76 2.53 9.06
CA LEU A 67 -3.52 1.12 9.37
C LEU A 67 -2.94 0.96 10.79
N LYS A 68 -1.98 1.82 11.15
CA LYS A 68 -1.40 1.87 12.48
C LYS A 68 -2.42 2.29 13.54
N SER A 69 -3.26 3.28 13.25
CA SER A 69 -4.33 3.75 14.15
C SER A 69 -5.39 2.67 14.40
N CYS A 70 -5.62 1.79 13.41
CA CYS A 70 -6.46 0.62 13.55
C CYS A 70 -5.85 -0.46 14.46
N GLY A 71 -4.58 -0.32 14.85
CA GLY A 71 -3.86 -1.29 15.68
C GLY A 71 -3.40 -2.54 14.91
N ILE A 72 -3.24 -2.43 13.59
CA ILE A 72 -2.73 -3.53 12.76
C ILE A 72 -1.26 -3.76 13.09
N GLN A 73 -0.88 -5.02 13.27
CA GLN A 73 0.45 -5.44 13.68
C GLN A 73 1.16 -6.24 12.59
N ASP A 74 0.42 -7.04 11.82
CA ASP A 74 0.94 -7.87 10.75
C ASP A 74 0.19 -7.58 9.45
N ILE A 75 0.89 -7.45 8.33
CA ILE A 75 0.29 -7.27 7.01
C ILE A 75 0.87 -8.29 6.04
N PHE A 76 0.00 -8.97 5.31
CA PHE A 76 0.37 -9.85 4.21
C PHE A 76 0.28 -9.09 2.89
N VAL A 77 1.40 -8.99 2.17
CA VAL A 77 1.47 -8.32 0.88
C VAL A 77 1.65 -9.37 -0.21
N PHE A 78 0.66 -9.47 -1.09
CA PHE A 78 0.68 -10.40 -2.22
C PHE A 78 1.17 -9.77 -3.53
N CYS A 79 1.32 -8.44 -3.59
CA CYS A 79 1.81 -7.78 -4.79
C CYS A 79 3.30 -8.07 -5.03
N THR A 80 3.68 -8.32 -6.28
CA THR A 80 5.07 -8.38 -6.71
C THR A 80 5.75 -7.01 -6.59
N ARG A 81 7.09 -6.97 -6.50
CA ARG A 81 7.85 -5.69 -6.51
C ARG A 81 7.61 -4.86 -7.77
N GLY A 82 7.39 -5.52 -8.91
CA GLY A 82 7.06 -4.87 -10.17
C GLY A 82 5.70 -4.17 -10.09
N GLU A 83 4.72 -4.78 -9.46
CA GLU A 83 3.39 -4.19 -9.23
C GLU A 83 3.44 -3.04 -8.23
N LEU A 84 4.17 -3.18 -7.13
CA LEU A 84 4.38 -2.06 -6.18
C LEU A 84 4.96 -0.83 -6.90
N SER A 85 5.92 -1.05 -7.81
CA SER A 85 6.49 0.03 -8.63
C SER A 85 5.48 0.59 -9.65
N LYS A 86 4.70 -0.28 -10.31
CA LYS A 86 3.64 0.09 -11.25
C LYS A 86 2.56 0.95 -10.61
N TYR A 87 2.21 0.66 -9.36
CA TYR A 87 1.21 1.39 -8.56
C TYR A 87 1.80 2.54 -7.74
N ARG A 88 3.06 2.93 -8.02
CA ARG A 88 3.77 4.07 -7.44
C ARG A 88 4.04 3.98 -5.93
N VAL A 89 4.14 2.76 -5.39
CA VAL A 89 4.44 2.49 -3.97
C VAL A 89 5.62 1.51 -3.80
N PRO A 90 6.80 1.77 -4.40
CA PRO A 90 7.92 0.83 -4.37
C PRO A 90 8.47 0.56 -2.97
N ASN A 91 8.37 1.53 -2.06
CA ASN A 91 8.94 1.49 -0.70
C ASN A 91 7.91 1.09 0.37
N LEU A 92 6.76 0.52 -0.02
CA LEU A 92 5.66 0.23 0.91
C LEU A 92 6.10 -0.72 2.03
N LEU A 93 6.86 -1.77 1.68
CA LEU A 93 7.34 -2.78 2.62
C LEU A 93 8.25 -2.16 3.69
N ASP A 94 9.19 -1.31 3.27
CA ASP A 94 10.09 -0.60 4.19
C ASP A 94 9.31 0.36 5.10
N LEU A 95 8.29 1.02 4.56
CA LEU A 95 7.48 1.98 5.28
C LEU A 95 6.62 1.31 6.36
N TYR A 96 6.08 0.11 6.10
CA TYR A 96 5.44 -0.71 7.13
C TYR A 96 6.41 -1.11 8.24
N GLN A 97 7.61 -1.58 7.86
CA GLN A 97 8.62 -1.95 8.83
C GLN A 97 9.05 -0.76 9.71
N GLN A 98 9.22 0.43 9.13
CA GLN A 98 9.52 1.67 9.86
C GLN A 98 8.39 2.07 10.82
N CYS A 99 7.15 1.76 10.46
CA CYS A 99 5.97 2.00 11.29
C CYS A 99 5.77 0.96 12.40
N GLY A 100 6.61 -0.09 12.44
CA GLY A 100 6.52 -1.20 13.40
C GLY A 100 5.51 -2.28 13.01
N ILE A 101 5.06 -2.29 11.75
CA ILE A 101 4.17 -3.30 11.21
C ILE A 101 5.02 -4.43 10.60
N ILE A 102 4.78 -5.66 11.06
CA ILE A 102 5.43 -6.86 10.54
C ILE A 102 4.87 -7.14 9.15
N THR A 103 5.74 -7.23 8.16
CA THR A 103 5.32 -7.42 6.77
C THR A 103 5.68 -8.82 6.29
N HIS A 104 4.68 -9.56 5.83
CA HIS A 104 4.80 -10.89 5.24
C HIS A 104 4.64 -10.76 3.72
N HIS A 105 5.76 -10.80 2.98
CA HIS A 105 5.76 -10.57 1.52
C HIS A 105 5.75 -11.89 0.74
N HIS A 106 4.59 -12.22 0.17
CA HIS A 106 4.35 -13.44 -0.59
C HIS A 106 3.90 -13.10 -2.02
N PRO A 107 4.83 -12.74 -2.93
CA PRO A 107 4.48 -12.17 -4.23
C PRO A 107 3.76 -13.16 -5.15
N ILE A 108 2.56 -12.79 -5.59
CA ILE A 108 1.71 -13.51 -6.55
C ILE A 108 1.40 -12.52 -7.68
N ALA A 109 1.78 -12.86 -8.92
CA ALA A 109 1.51 -12.01 -10.07
C ALA A 109 -0.01 -11.86 -10.31
N ASP A 110 -0.45 -10.68 -10.75
CA ASP A 110 -1.85 -10.46 -11.14
C ASP A 110 -2.35 -11.50 -12.16
N GLY A 111 -3.52 -12.08 -11.90
CA GLY A 111 -4.07 -13.20 -12.65
C GLY A 111 -3.37 -14.55 -12.45
N GLY A 112 -2.30 -14.60 -11.65
CA GLY A 112 -1.59 -15.81 -11.28
C GLY A 112 -2.24 -16.54 -10.11
N THR A 113 -1.76 -17.75 -9.85
CA THR A 113 -2.15 -18.57 -8.69
C THR A 113 -0.90 -18.97 -7.92
N PRO A 114 -0.88 -18.82 -6.58
CA PRO A 114 0.18 -19.39 -5.77
C PRO A 114 0.19 -20.92 -5.90
N ASP A 115 1.36 -21.53 -5.80
CA ASP A 115 1.47 -22.97 -5.69
C ASP A 115 1.00 -23.45 -4.30
N ILE A 116 0.80 -24.76 -4.17
CA ILE A 116 0.27 -25.36 -2.93
C ILE A 116 1.24 -25.17 -1.76
N ALA A 117 2.55 -25.23 -1.98
CA ALA A 117 3.52 -25.06 -0.90
C ALA A 117 3.49 -23.61 -0.39
N SER A 118 3.50 -22.62 -1.29
CA SER A 118 3.30 -21.21 -0.93
C SER A 118 1.99 -20.97 -0.18
N CYS A 119 0.89 -21.62 -0.59
CA CYS A 119 -0.38 -21.51 0.13
C CYS A 119 -0.28 -22.05 1.57
N CYS A 120 0.37 -23.20 1.75
CA CYS A 120 0.58 -23.77 3.07
C CYS A 120 1.40 -22.84 3.96
N GLU A 121 2.50 -22.27 3.44
CA GLU A 121 3.34 -21.33 4.17
C GLU A 121 2.57 -20.07 4.61
N ILE A 122 1.83 -19.44 3.70
CA ILE A 122 0.99 -18.26 4.01
C ILE A 122 -0.03 -18.60 5.10
N MET A 123 -0.68 -19.77 5.00
CA MET A 123 -1.69 -20.21 5.97
C MET A 123 -1.08 -20.51 7.35
N GLU A 124 0.13 -21.07 7.40
CA GLU A 124 0.86 -21.34 8.66
C GLU A 124 1.29 -20.04 9.36
N GLU A 125 1.83 -19.09 8.59
CA GLU A 125 2.19 -17.76 9.10
C GLU A 125 0.96 -17.03 9.63
N LEU A 126 -0.12 -16.99 8.84
CA LEU A 126 -1.38 -16.34 9.24
C LEU A 126 -1.97 -17.01 10.49
N THR A 127 -1.93 -18.33 10.57
CA THR A 127 -2.34 -19.07 11.77
C THR A 127 -1.50 -18.69 12.98
N THR A 128 -0.20 -18.46 12.80
CA THR A 128 0.72 -18.03 13.86
C THR A 128 0.40 -16.61 14.33
N CYS A 129 0.13 -15.67 13.42
CA CYS A 129 -0.28 -14.30 13.76
C CYS A 129 -1.57 -14.31 14.61
N LEU A 130 -2.57 -15.08 14.16
CA LEU A 130 -3.84 -15.24 14.88
C LEU A 130 -3.65 -15.90 16.24
N LYS A 131 -2.86 -16.96 16.37
CA LYS A 131 -2.60 -17.60 17.68
C LYS A 131 -1.97 -16.64 18.70
N ASN A 132 -1.22 -15.65 18.22
CA ASN A 132 -0.59 -14.62 19.03
C ASN A 132 -1.50 -13.40 19.28
N TYR A 133 -2.79 -13.46 18.91
CA TYR A 133 -3.75 -12.36 19.02
C TYR A 133 -3.30 -11.09 18.29
N ARG A 134 -2.50 -11.25 17.23
CA ARG A 134 -2.04 -10.12 16.42
C ARG A 134 -3.14 -9.74 15.44
N LYS A 135 -3.39 -8.44 15.34
CA LYS A 135 -4.38 -7.90 14.41
C LYS A 135 -3.76 -7.87 13.02
N THR A 136 -4.36 -8.61 12.11
CA THR A 136 -3.88 -8.86 10.74
C THR A 136 -4.90 -8.37 9.72
#